data_AF-A0A925YP71-F1
#
_entry.id   AF-A0A925YP71-F1
#
_cell.length_a   1.000
_cell.length_b   1.000
_cell.length_c   1.000
_cell.angle_alpha   90.00
_cell.angle_beta   90.00
_cell.angle_gamma   90.00
#
_symmetry.space_group_name_H-M   'P 1'
#
loop_
_entity.id
_entity.type
_entity.pdbx_description
1 polymer ?
#
loop_
_entity_poly.entity_id
_entity_poly.type
_entity_poly.pdbx_seq_one_letter_code
_entity_poly.pdbx_strand_id
1 'polypeptide(L)'
;MPTEIFGSVEVWSRVLWHWLEVIDAGPLLTRNESAFSSLFGMGEADAGFVPLAARRGLPSDASPAVKRWSEPHQSDDYPEGFFGHTYVTCAELASADWSEQRTDPHIHCYGRSEATGEWIKVGMYRPEPPHDARPGAVWMEEGVQCRVRSVTREETLGSDFRLVYDLMIRLAQRYGDEHVRLVVWFQEAWQNR
;
A
#
# COMPACT_ATOMS: atom_id res chain seq x y z
N MET A 1 9.99 -10.78 -0.23
CA MET A 1 10.00 -10.86 -1.70
C MET A 1 9.13 -9.73 -2.23
N PRO A 2 9.41 -9.22 -3.44
CA PRO A 2 8.53 -8.30 -4.14
C PRO A 2 7.07 -8.75 -4.10
N THR A 3 6.17 -7.86 -3.72
CA THR A 3 4.73 -8.15 -3.68
C THR A 3 3.99 -7.31 -4.72
N GLU A 4 3.14 -7.95 -5.52
CA GLU A 4 2.15 -7.27 -6.36
C GLU A 4 0.77 -7.29 -5.69
N ILE A 5 -0.05 -6.31 -6.05
CA ILE A 5 -1.41 -6.15 -5.52
C ILE A 5 -2.41 -6.12 -6.67
N PHE A 6 -3.53 -6.76 -6.44
CA PHE A 6 -4.72 -6.70 -7.26
C PHE A 6 -5.90 -6.40 -6.35
N GLY A 7 -7.02 -5.99 -6.91
CA GLY A 7 -8.22 -5.81 -6.11
C GLY A 7 -9.40 -5.35 -6.92
N SER A 8 -10.55 -5.27 -6.24
CA SER A 8 -11.76 -4.69 -6.78
C SER A 8 -12.44 -3.81 -5.74
N VAL A 9 -13.09 -2.75 -6.19
CA VAL A 9 -14.00 -1.97 -5.34
C VAL A 9 -15.41 -2.54 -5.47
N GLU A 10 -16.03 -2.84 -4.33
CA GLU A 10 -17.40 -3.34 -4.25
C GLU A 10 -18.32 -2.35 -3.54
N VAL A 11 -19.60 -2.37 -3.91
CA VAL A 11 -20.68 -1.64 -3.22
C VAL A 11 -21.81 -2.57 -2.82
N TRP A 12 -22.43 -2.34 -1.66
CA TRP A 12 -23.60 -3.09 -1.24
C TRP A 12 -24.86 -2.60 -1.97
N SER A 13 -25.46 -3.49 -2.77
CA SER A 13 -26.73 -3.19 -3.43
C SER A 13 -27.90 -3.50 -2.50
N ARG A 14 -28.62 -2.45 -2.06
CA ARG A 14 -29.86 -2.62 -1.29
C ARG A 14 -31.01 -3.22 -2.11
N VAL A 15 -30.92 -3.20 -3.44
CA VAL A 15 -31.92 -3.78 -4.33
C VAL A 15 -31.71 -5.28 -4.47
N LEU A 16 -30.45 -5.70 -4.66
CA LEU A 16 -30.10 -7.10 -4.88
C LEU A 16 -29.69 -7.84 -3.60
N TRP A 17 -29.49 -7.11 -2.50
CA TRP A 17 -29.08 -7.65 -1.19
C TRP A 17 -27.76 -8.44 -1.26
N HIS A 18 -26.82 -7.96 -2.07
CA HIS A 18 -25.46 -8.49 -2.16
C HIS A 18 -24.48 -7.41 -2.62
N TRP A 19 -23.19 -7.70 -2.47
CA TRP A 19 -22.11 -6.88 -2.99
C TRP A 19 -22.02 -6.97 -4.51
N LEU A 20 -21.76 -5.83 -5.16
CA LEU A 20 -21.50 -5.70 -6.58
C LEU A 20 -20.10 -5.14 -6.79
N GLU A 21 -19.32 -5.76 -7.66
CA GLU A 21 -18.11 -5.14 -8.21
C GLU A 21 -18.50 -3.88 -8.99
N VAL A 22 -17.78 -2.79 -8.70
CA VAL A 22 -17.88 -1.53 -9.46
C VAL A 22 -16.75 -1.44 -10.47
N ILE A 23 -15.54 -1.81 -10.07
CA ILE A 23 -14.34 -1.74 -10.90
C ILE A 23 -13.28 -2.73 -10.42
N ASP A 24 -12.56 -3.29 -11.38
CA ASP A 24 -11.25 -3.93 -11.16
C ASP A 24 -10.22 -2.82 -10.88
N ALA A 25 -9.72 -2.80 -9.65
CA ALA A 25 -8.73 -1.84 -9.18
C ALA A 25 -7.30 -2.24 -9.52
N GLY A 26 -7.05 -3.46 -10.03
CA GLY A 26 -5.72 -3.94 -10.40
C GLY A 26 -4.96 -2.96 -11.32
N PRO A 27 -5.55 -2.48 -12.43
CA PRO A 27 -4.91 -1.49 -13.30
C PRO A 27 -4.65 -0.11 -12.66
N LEU A 28 -5.30 0.18 -11.52
CA LEU A 28 -5.17 1.45 -10.80
C LEU A 28 -4.11 1.39 -9.69
N LEU A 29 -3.81 0.20 -9.19
CA LEU A 29 -2.87 -0.03 -8.12
C LEU A 29 -1.50 -0.36 -8.71
N THR A 30 -0.46 0.30 -8.20
CA THR A 30 0.93 -0.01 -8.55
C THR A 30 1.65 -0.61 -7.35
N ARG A 31 2.83 -1.18 -7.59
CA ARG A 31 3.63 -1.76 -6.50
C ARG A 31 4.09 -0.66 -5.55
N ASN A 32 3.53 -0.66 -4.34
CA ASN A 32 3.89 0.25 -3.25
C ASN A 32 3.91 -0.50 -1.91
N GLU A 33 5.06 -1.09 -1.56
CA GLU A 33 5.19 -1.91 -0.35
C GLU A 33 4.97 -1.11 0.95
N SER A 34 5.26 0.19 0.95
CA SER A 34 4.98 1.03 2.12
C SER A 34 3.47 1.17 2.36
N ALA A 35 2.69 1.37 1.29
CA ALA A 35 1.22 1.36 1.37
C ALA A 35 0.70 -0.03 1.79
N PHE A 36 1.22 -1.10 1.20
CA PHE A 36 0.76 -2.47 1.49
C PHE A 36 1.00 -2.85 2.95
N SER A 37 2.16 -2.44 3.50
CA SER A 37 2.49 -2.73 4.89
C SER A 37 1.61 -1.92 5.83
N SER A 38 1.51 -0.61 5.57
CA SER A 38 0.68 0.33 6.34
C SER A 38 -0.81 -0.05 6.36
N LEU A 39 -1.36 -0.52 5.25
CA LEU A 39 -2.80 -0.82 5.13
C LEU A 39 -3.13 -2.27 5.47
N PHE A 40 -2.33 -3.21 4.98
CA PHE A 40 -2.68 -4.63 4.92
C PHE A 40 -1.68 -5.55 5.65
N GLY A 41 -0.57 -5.01 6.15
CA GLY A 41 0.49 -5.79 6.78
C GLY A 41 1.21 -6.73 5.81
N MET A 42 1.36 -6.28 4.56
CA MET A 42 2.02 -7.01 3.47
C MET A 42 3.25 -6.26 2.95
N GLY A 43 4.24 -6.96 2.41
CA GLY A 43 5.48 -6.37 1.90
C GLY A 43 6.59 -6.24 2.95
N GLU A 44 7.79 -5.83 2.52
CA GLU A 44 8.98 -5.77 3.39
C GLU A 44 9.26 -4.36 3.96
N ALA A 45 8.66 -3.33 3.38
CA ALA A 45 8.85 -1.93 3.77
C ALA A 45 7.90 -1.53 4.90
N ASP A 46 8.17 -2.01 6.12
CA ASP A 46 7.36 -1.72 7.31
C ASP A 46 7.93 -0.56 8.14
N ALA A 47 7.14 0.50 8.30
CA ALA A 47 7.43 1.62 9.19
C ALA A 47 6.97 1.36 10.64
N GLY A 48 6.33 0.22 10.93
CA GLY A 48 5.77 -0.13 12.23
C GLY A 48 4.38 0.47 12.46
N PHE A 49 3.63 0.74 11.40
CA PHE A 49 2.22 1.07 11.50
C PHE A 49 1.42 -0.18 11.87
N VAL A 50 0.45 -0.07 12.77
CA VAL A 50 -0.54 -1.14 12.91
C VAL A 50 -1.38 -1.15 11.62
N PRO A 51 -1.50 -2.28 10.90
CA PRO A 51 -2.26 -2.33 9.66
C PRO A 51 -3.75 -2.13 9.90
N LEU A 52 -4.43 -1.41 9.01
CA LEU A 52 -5.88 -1.19 9.11
C LEU A 52 -6.66 -2.49 8.88
N ALA A 53 -6.23 -3.30 7.91
CA ALA A 53 -6.89 -4.51 7.49
C ALA A 53 -5.89 -5.65 7.24
N ALA A 54 -5.26 -6.16 8.31
CA ALA A 54 -4.36 -7.29 8.19
C ALA A 54 -5.10 -8.62 7.99
N ARG A 55 -4.73 -9.37 6.94
CA ARG A 55 -4.95 -10.82 6.80
C ARG A 55 -6.35 -11.32 7.12
N ARG A 56 -7.38 -10.55 6.73
CA ARG A 56 -8.79 -10.91 6.97
C ARG A 56 -9.30 -12.05 6.08
N GLY A 57 -8.54 -12.41 5.05
CA GLY A 57 -9.00 -13.31 3.99
C GLY A 57 -9.99 -12.62 3.05
N LEU A 58 -10.54 -13.40 2.12
CA LEU A 58 -11.61 -12.93 1.24
C LEU A 58 -12.92 -12.79 2.05
N PRO A 59 -13.71 -11.71 1.85
CA PRO A 59 -15.04 -11.65 2.44
C PRO A 59 -15.91 -12.84 1.99
N SER A 60 -16.59 -13.51 2.92
CA SER A 60 -17.48 -14.63 2.58
C SER A 60 -18.65 -14.20 1.67
N ASP A 61 -19.06 -12.95 1.80
CA ASP A 61 -20.11 -12.28 1.04
C ASP A 61 -19.58 -11.51 -0.18
N ALA A 62 -18.31 -11.71 -0.57
CA ALA A 62 -17.74 -11.13 -1.79
C ALA A 62 -18.64 -11.40 -3.00
N SER A 63 -18.70 -10.42 -3.91
CA SER A 63 -19.46 -10.52 -5.14
C SER A 63 -18.97 -11.70 -5.98
N PRO A 64 -19.83 -12.26 -6.85
CA PRO A 64 -19.41 -13.34 -7.75
C PRO A 64 -18.21 -12.96 -8.63
N ALA A 65 -18.10 -11.68 -9.01
CA ALA A 65 -16.98 -11.19 -9.80
C ALA A 65 -15.67 -11.23 -9.01
N VAL A 66 -15.66 -10.68 -7.78
CA VAL A 66 -14.48 -10.74 -6.90
C VAL A 66 -14.06 -12.17 -6.60
N LYS A 67 -15.01 -13.06 -6.33
CA LYS A 67 -14.72 -14.49 -6.13
C LYS A 67 -13.98 -15.06 -7.34
N ARG A 68 -14.48 -14.81 -8.55
CA ARG A 68 -13.85 -15.24 -9.81
C ARG A 68 -12.46 -14.65 -10.04
N TRP A 69 -12.27 -13.35 -9.79
CA TRP A 69 -10.97 -12.69 -10.01
C TRP A 69 -9.91 -13.11 -8.99
N SER A 70 -10.33 -13.38 -7.76
CA SER A 70 -9.45 -13.79 -6.66
C SER A 70 -9.08 -15.27 -6.67
N GLU A 71 -9.69 -16.06 -7.57
CA GLU A 71 -9.29 -17.45 -7.79
C GLU A 71 -7.88 -17.49 -8.41
N PRO A 72 -7.00 -18.39 -7.94
CA PRO A 72 -5.65 -18.49 -8.48
C PRO A 72 -5.70 -18.81 -9.97
N HIS A 73 -5.23 -17.90 -10.81
CA HIS A 73 -4.97 -18.18 -12.21
C HIS A 73 -3.53 -18.67 -12.29
N GLN A 74 -3.32 -19.98 -12.10
CA GLN A 74 -2.01 -20.57 -12.38
C GLN A 74 -1.69 -20.33 -13.86
N SER A 75 -0.71 -19.48 -14.13
CA SER A 75 -0.09 -19.31 -15.44
C SER A 75 1.38 -19.69 -15.34
N ASP A 76 2.02 -19.93 -16.48
CA ASP A 76 3.46 -20.21 -16.54
C ASP A 76 4.29 -19.05 -15.95
N ASP A 77 3.73 -17.82 -15.97
CA ASP A 77 4.36 -16.63 -15.40
C ASP A 77 4.18 -16.52 -13.87
N TYR A 78 3.15 -17.16 -13.29
CA TYR A 78 2.79 -17.07 -11.87
C TYR A 78 2.35 -18.43 -11.28
N PRO A 79 3.30 -19.34 -11.01
CA PRO A 79 2.98 -20.71 -10.62
C PRO A 79 2.41 -20.85 -9.20
N GLU A 80 2.72 -19.93 -8.28
CA GLU A 80 2.27 -20.01 -6.88
C GLU A 80 0.88 -19.38 -6.62
N GLY A 81 0.33 -18.65 -7.59
CA GLY A 81 -0.95 -17.97 -7.46
C GLY A 81 -0.98 -16.89 -6.38
N PHE A 82 -2.18 -16.56 -5.87
CA PHE A 82 -2.34 -15.57 -4.82
C PHE A 82 -2.08 -16.15 -3.44
N PHE A 83 -1.16 -15.54 -2.67
CA PHE A 83 -0.77 -16.01 -1.34
C PHE A 83 -1.52 -15.32 -0.19
N GLY A 84 -2.30 -14.27 -0.48
CA GLY A 84 -3.04 -13.56 0.56
C GLY A 84 -4.19 -12.72 0.03
N HIS A 85 -5.22 -12.58 0.85
CA HIS A 85 -6.43 -11.79 0.58
C HIS A 85 -6.79 -10.97 1.81
N THR A 86 -7.30 -9.76 1.58
CA THR A 86 -7.91 -8.96 2.65
C THR A 86 -8.87 -7.92 2.07
N TYR A 87 -9.50 -7.14 2.93
CA TYR A 87 -10.43 -6.09 2.52
C TYR A 87 -10.52 -4.99 3.57
N VAL A 88 -10.76 -3.76 3.11
CA VAL A 88 -10.96 -2.58 3.94
C VAL A 88 -12.20 -1.82 3.47
N THR A 89 -13.03 -1.39 4.41
CA THR A 89 -14.21 -0.57 4.12
C THR A 89 -13.85 0.91 3.97
N CYS A 90 -14.70 1.68 3.29
CA CYS A 90 -14.52 3.12 3.22
C CYS A 90 -14.67 3.77 4.61
N ALA A 91 -15.51 3.22 5.49
CA ALA A 91 -15.63 3.64 6.89
C ALA A 91 -14.30 3.52 7.65
N GLU A 92 -13.61 2.38 7.52
CA GLU A 92 -12.30 2.17 8.15
C GLU A 92 -11.24 3.14 7.62
N LEU A 93 -11.18 3.36 6.31
CA LEU A 93 -10.27 4.34 5.70
C LEU A 93 -10.59 5.78 6.16
N ALA A 94 -11.87 6.12 6.28
CA ALA A 94 -12.30 7.43 6.76
C ALA A 94 -11.95 7.67 8.24
N SER A 95 -11.94 6.60 9.04
CA SER A 95 -11.60 6.66 10.48
C SER A 95 -10.10 6.62 10.78
N ALA A 96 -9.26 6.30 9.78
CA ALA A 96 -7.84 6.14 9.98
C ALA A 96 -7.16 7.46 10.36
N ASP A 97 -6.22 7.40 11.32
CA ASP A 97 -5.33 8.52 11.61
C ASP A 97 -4.24 8.59 10.52
N TRP A 98 -4.51 9.38 9.48
CA TRP A 98 -3.59 9.61 8.36
C TRP A 98 -2.36 10.44 8.77
N SER A 99 -2.46 11.19 9.86
CA SER A 99 -1.38 12.03 10.40
C SER A 99 -0.43 11.27 11.33
N GLU A 100 -0.78 10.02 11.70
CA GLU A 100 0.04 9.15 12.51
C GLU A 100 1.45 9.05 11.92
N GLN A 101 2.46 9.31 12.76
CA GLN A 101 3.85 9.26 12.35
C GLN A 101 4.57 8.00 12.84
N ARG A 102 5.47 7.52 11.99
CA ARG A 102 6.41 6.44 12.28
C ARG A 102 7.78 6.75 11.71
N THR A 103 8.79 5.98 12.10
CA THR A 103 10.12 6.06 11.47
C THR A 103 10.03 5.50 10.06
N ASP A 104 10.48 6.28 9.07
CA ASP A 104 10.58 5.79 7.69
C ASP A 104 11.63 4.66 7.63
N PRO A 105 11.27 3.47 7.10
CA PRO A 105 12.22 2.37 6.97
C PRO A 105 13.30 2.63 5.91
N HIS A 106 13.15 3.68 5.07
CA HIS A 106 14.14 4.09 4.09
C HIS A 106 15.03 5.20 4.60
N ILE A 107 16.31 5.11 4.28
CA ILE A 107 17.27 6.18 4.52
C ILE A 107 17.36 7.04 3.27
N HIS A 108 17.18 8.35 3.46
CA HIS A 108 17.19 9.32 2.38
C HIS A 108 18.59 9.91 2.26
N CYS A 109 19.19 9.76 1.08
CA CYS A 109 20.57 10.14 0.82
C CYS A 109 20.61 11.35 -0.14
N TYR A 110 21.43 12.33 0.19
CA TYR A 110 21.56 13.58 -0.53
C TYR A 110 23.02 13.83 -0.92
N GLY A 111 23.26 14.06 -2.21
CA GLY A 111 24.56 14.46 -2.74
C GLY A 111 24.63 15.98 -2.83
N ARG A 112 25.83 16.54 -2.74
CA ARG A 112 26.01 17.98 -2.90
C ARG A 112 26.16 18.30 -4.38
N SER A 113 25.29 19.17 -4.88
CA SER A 113 25.36 19.73 -6.22
C SER A 113 26.66 20.50 -6.41
N GLU A 114 27.46 20.15 -7.43
CA GLU A 114 28.67 20.92 -7.78
C GLU A 114 28.32 22.31 -8.35
N ALA A 115 27.17 22.41 -9.03
CA ALA A 115 26.73 23.65 -9.67
C ALA A 115 26.16 24.68 -8.69
N THR A 116 25.43 24.23 -7.66
CA THR A 116 24.69 25.12 -6.74
C THR A 116 25.16 25.01 -5.29
N GLY A 117 25.90 23.96 -4.93
CA GLY A 117 26.29 23.66 -3.55
C GLY A 117 25.16 23.13 -2.67
N GLU A 118 23.93 23.01 -3.20
CA GLU A 118 22.74 22.52 -2.50
C GLU A 118 22.73 20.99 -2.38
N TRP A 119 22.04 20.48 -1.37
CA TRP A 119 21.82 19.05 -1.17
C TRP A 119 20.65 18.57 -2.03
N ILE A 120 20.93 17.66 -2.97
CA ILE A 120 19.93 17.08 -3.87
C ILE A 120 19.78 15.61 -3.53
N LYS A 121 18.54 15.11 -3.48
CA LYS A 121 18.27 13.69 -3.21
C LYS A 121 18.90 12.84 -4.31
N VAL A 122 19.86 11.99 -3.95
CA VAL A 122 20.58 11.10 -4.89
C VAL A 122 20.09 9.67 -4.82
N GLY A 123 19.34 9.30 -3.79
CA GLY A 123 18.74 7.97 -3.71
C GLY A 123 17.97 7.71 -2.42
N MET A 124 17.31 6.56 -2.41
CA MET A 124 16.85 5.90 -1.19
C MET A 124 17.61 4.58 -1.14
N TYR A 125 18.40 4.40 -0.10
CA TYR A 125 19.13 3.16 0.12
C TYR A 125 18.63 2.53 1.41
N ARG A 126 18.93 1.24 1.58
CA ARG A 126 18.79 0.52 2.85
C ARG A 126 20.19 0.29 3.46
N PRO A 127 21.06 1.32 3.64
CA PRO A 127 22.25 1.12 4.45
C PRO A 127 21.78 0.79 5.87
N GLU A 128 22.57 0.05 6.63
CA GLU A 128 22.26 -0.08 8.04
C GLU A 128 22.48 1.30 8.67
N PRO A 129 21.44 1.93 9.25
CA PRO A 129 21.65 3.17 9.96
C PRO A 129 22.59 2.89 11.15
N PRO A 130 23.32 3.91 11.64
CA PRO A 130 23.94 3.82 12.95
C PRO A 130 22.93 3.28 13.97
N HIS A 131 23.37 2.37 14.86
CA HIS A 131 22.49 1.57 15.73
C HIS A 131 21.54 2.41 16.62
N ASP A 132 21.82 3.70 16.82
CA ASP A 132 21.04 4.64 17.61
C ASP A 132 20.33 5.73 16.79
N ALA A 133 20.36 5.64 15.45
CA ALA A 133 19.76 6.64 14.59
C ALA A 133 18.23 6.68 14.76
N ARG A 134 17.72 7.87 15.07
CA ARG A 134 16.30 8.17 15.23
C ARG A 134 15.85 9.15 14.14
N PRO A 135 14.53 9.32 13.92
CA PRO A 135 14.05 10.40 13.06
C PRO A 135 14.72 11.75 13.40
N GLY A 136 15.32 12.37 12.37
CA GLY A 136 16.12 13.59 12.52
C GLY A 136 17.64 13.37 12.58
N ALA A 137 18.10 12.13 12.78
CA ALA A 137 19.53 11.80 12.69
C ALA A 137 20.04 12.03 11.27
N VAL A 138 21.21 12.65 11.18
CA VAL A 138 21.91 12.98 9.92
C VAL A 138 23.37 12.59 10.06
N TRP A 139 23.91 11.90 9.08
CA TRP A 139 25.34 11.55 9.01
C TRP A 139 25.88 11.70 7.59
N MET A 140 27.20 11.67 7.47
CA MET A 140 27.90 11.69 6.19
C MET A 140 28.49 10.32 5.90
N GLU A 141 28.31 9.84 4.69
CA GLU A 141 28.86 8.58 4.19
C GLU A 141 29.43 8.83 2.79
N GLU A 142 30.75 8.73 2.64
CA GLU A 142 31.46 8.97 1.37
C GLU A 142 31.10 10.31 0.67
N GLY A 143 30.81 11.35 1.44
CA GLY A 143 30.42 12.67 0.91
C GLY A 143 28.93 12.82 0.59
N VAL A 144 28.12 11.79 0.86
CA VAL A 144 26.66 11.80 0.77
C VAL A 144 26.08 12.02 2.16
N GLN A 145 25.11 12.93 2.29
CA GLN A 145 24.37 13.16 3.53
C GLN A 145 23.20 12.19 3.62
N CYS A 146 23.20 11.33 4.64
CA CYS A 146 22.14 10.37 4.92
C CYS A 146 21.26 10.86 6.06
N ARG A 147 19.94 10.63 5.97
CA ARG A 147 18.97 11.06 6.99
C ARG A 147 17.91 10.00 7.25
N VAL A 148 17.65 9.74 8.54
CA VAL A 148 16.42 9.06 8.99
C VAL A 148 15.33 10.10 9.16
N ARG A 149 14.14 9.85 8.61
CA ARG A 149 12.97 10.73 8.75
C ARG A 149 11.81 10.02 9.42
N SER A 150 10.85 10.81 9.89
CA SER A 150 9.50 10.30 10.14
C SER A 150 8.71 10.33 8.83
N VAL A 151 7.77 9.41 8.71
CA VAL A 151 6.78 9.36 7.63
C VAL A 151 5.39 9.28 8.26
N THR A 152 4.45 10.03 7.69
CA THR A 152 3.02 9.92 8.03
C THR A 152 2.40 8.75 7.29
N ARG A 153 1.29 8.22 7.81
CA ARG A 153 0.53 7.18 7.11
C ARG A 153 0.10 7.65 5.71
N GLU A 154 -0.34 8.89 5.55
CA GLU A 154 -0.73 9.46 4.26
C GLU A 154 0.41 9.41 3.23
N GLU A 155 1.64 9.76 3.62
CA GLU A 155 2.81 9.73 2.74
C GLU A 155 3.14 8.32 2.21
N THR A 156 2.71 7.26 2.89
CA THR A 156 2.95 5.88 2.44
C THR A 156 2.09 5.46 1.25
N LEU A 157 0.93 6.09 1.03
CA LEU A 157 -0.08 5.60 0.10
C LEU A 157 0.32 5.69 -1.37
N GLY A 158 1.11 6.69 -1.75
CA GLY A 158 1.33 7.01 -3.16
C GLY A 158 0.08 7.59 -3.83
N SER A 159 0.23 8.02 -5.09
CA SER A 159 -0.85 8.66 -5.87
C SER A 159 -1.90 7.66 -6.38
N ASP A 160 -1.47 6.44 -6.63
CA ASP A 160 -2.26 5.31 -7.13
C ASP A 160 -3.30 4.85 -6.10
N PHE A 161 -2.89 4.60 -4.85
CA PHE A 161 -3.85 4.27 -3.81
C PHE A 161 -4.79 5.43 -3.51
N ARG A 162 -4.29 6.69 -3.56
CA ARG A 162 -5.11 7.88 -3.36
C ARG A 162 -6.25 7.98 -4.38
N LEU A 163 -6.00 7.60 -5.63
CA LEU A 163 -7.04 7.54 -6.67
C LEU A 163 -8.15 6.54 -6.31
N VAL A 164 -7.78 5.34 -5.84
CA VAL A 164 -8.75 4.32 -5.40
C VAL A 164 -9.53 4.79 -4.17
N TYR A 165 -8.86 5.42 -3.22
CA TYR A 165 -9.51 5.96 -2.03
C TYR A 165 -10.50 7.09 -2.38
N ASP A 166 -10.12 8.02 -3.25
CA ASP A 166 -11.01 9.09 -3.73
C ASP A 166 -12.24 8.52 -4.44
N LEU A 167 -12.09 7.47 -5.25
CA LEU A 167 -13.21 6.74 -5.84
C LEU A 167 -14.13 6.15 -4.77
N MET A 168 -13.58 5.50 -3.74
CA MET A 168 -14.38 4.95 -2.64
C MET A 168 -15.16 6.03 -1.90
N ILE A 169 -14.54 7.18 -1.62
CA ILE A 169 -15.24 8.34 -1.00
C ILE A 169 -16.41 8.79 -1.87
N ARG A 170 -16.24 8.86 -3.19
CA ARG A 170 -17.32 9.23 -4.13
C ARG A 170 -18.45 8.22 -4.14
N LEU A 171 -18.15 6.92 -4.07
CA LEU A 171 -19.16 5.88 -3.95
C LEU A 171 -19.87 5.94 -2.60
N ALA A 172 -19.15 6.21 -1.52
CA ALA A 172 -19.69 6.28 -0.16
C ALA A 172 -20.74 7.40 -0.01
N GLN A 173 -20.61 8.50 -0.76
CA GLN A 173 -21.63 9.56 -0.82
C GLN A 173 -23.01 9.04 -1.26
N ARG A 174 -23.06 7.95 -2.03
CA ARG A 174 -24.30 7.33 -2.52
C ARG A 174 -24.72 6.09 -1.70
N TYR A 175 -23.76 5.22 -1.39
CA TYR A 175 -24.05 3.92 -0.78
C TYR A 175 -23.95 3.91 0.75
N GLY A 176 -23.23 4.86 1.34
CA GLY A 176 -22.76 4.83 2.73
C GLY A 176 -21.36 4.23 2.80
N ASP A 177 -20.56 4.70 3.75
CA ASP A 177 -19.16 4.31 3.98
C ASP A 177 -18.97 2.83 4.37
N GLU A 178 -19.89 2.29 5.17
CA GLU A 178 -19.96 0.85 5.51
C GLU A 178 -20.32 -0.04 4.30
N HIS A 179 -20.86 0.56 3.24
CA HIS A 179 -21.38 -0.14 2.06
C HIS A 179 -20.47 0.02 0.84
N VAL A 180 -19.23 0.46 1.05
CA VAL A 180 -18.17 0.51 0.04
C VAL A 180 -16.93 -0.14 0.61
N ARG A 181 -16.32 -1.07 -0.12
CA ARG A 181 -15.07 -1.72 0.31
C ARG A 181 -14.13 -1.96 -0.86
N LEU A 182 -12.84 -1.94 -0.56
CA LEU A 182 -11.80 -2.45 -1.43
C LEU A 182 -11.43 -3.85 -0.96
N VAL A 183 -11.53 -4.83 -1.85
CA VAL A 183 -11.04 -6.20 -1.64
C VAL A 183 -9.76 -6.34 -2.43
N VAL A 184 -8.69 -6.82 -1.79
CA VAL A 184 -7.37 -6.96 -2.43
C VAL A 184 -6.82 -8.36 -2.25
N TRP A 185 -5.96 -8.76 -3.18
CA TRP A 185 -5.20 -9.99 -3.13
C TRP A 185 -3.79 -9.80 -3.67
N PHE A 186 -2.88 -10.65 -3.22
CA PHE A 186 -1.44 -10.47 -3.39
C PHE A 186 -0.80 -11.69 -4.03
N GLN A 187 0.16 -11.43 -4.92
CA GLN A 187 1.06 -12.45 -5.48
C GLN A 187 2.51 -12.01 -5.33
N GLU A 188 3.42 -12.97 -5.41
CA GLU A 188 4.83 -12.67 -5.49
C GLU A 188 5.13 -12.04 -6.85
N ALA A 189 5.83 -10.90 -6.86
CA ALA A 189 6.21 -10.27 -8.11
C ALA A 189 7.26 -11.14 -8.80
N TRP A 190 7.09 -11.32 -10.10
CA TRP A 190 8.02 -12.07 -10.92
C TRP A 190 9.40 -11.39 -10.92
N GLN A 191 10.43 -12.10 -10.45
CA GLN A 191 11.82 -11.68 -10.59
C GLN A 191 12.40 -12.35 -11.85
N ASN A 192 12.68 -11.55 -12.86
CA ASN A 192 13.48 -11.96 -14.02
C ASN A 192 14.81 -12.52 -13.49
N ARG A 193 15.06 -13.82 -13.70
CA ARG A 193 16.38 -14.42 -13.46
C ARG A 193 17.31 -14.17 -14.64
#